data_AF-A0A074TZG6-F1
#
_entry.id   AF-A0A074TZG6-F1
#
_cell.length_a   1.000
_cell.length_b   1.000
_cell.length_c   1.000
_cell.angle_alpha   90.00
_cell.angle_beta   90.00
_cell.angle_gamma   90.00
#
_symmetry.space_group_name_H-M   'P 1'
#
loop_
_entity.id
_entity.type
_entity.pdbx_description
1 polymer ?
#
loop_
_entity_poly.entity_id
_entity_poly.type
_entity_poly.pdbx_seq_one_letter_code
_entity_poly.pdbx_strand_id
1 'polypeptide(L)'
;MTSHNQMLAHPHLTFSQTDDGTIEARFDMQGWGGDVVSRYWRQDAPGRDAWTYDLARINGKGGRYTHPTEHGCRLMIVQHLIDAGLIGPSEDNSHLDARNAEIAARAQAARDNFTGRPRLGDFVIMPSGKVERCCAAWDDGMQTTEGGSWHVSTSGTCSFSGGLNASQLWESFKPTEETRLGRFWFFSHGQPGAGRGVDVFLPCRVYRLEPPSMTEAEARAHPVARRCADFWGENSRDHLRKIARLMEGRT
;
A
#
# COMPACT_ATOMS: atom_id res chain seq x y z
N MET A 1 -11.09 11.47 -10.37
CA MET A 1 -10.75 10.96 -9.03
C MET A 1 -11.71 11.61 -8.06
N THR A 2 -12.34 10.82 -7.19
CA THR A 2 -13.26 11.31 -6.17
C THR A 2 -12.46 11.55 -4.91
N SER A 3 -12.59 12.70 -4.28
CA SER A 3 -11.84 13.04 -3.08
C SER A 3 -12.44 12.46 -1.81
N HIS A 4 -11.67 12.27 -0.75
CA HIS A 4 -12.23 11.80 0.51
C HIS A 4 -13.30 12.76 1.07
N ASN A 5 -13.18 14.06 0.81
CA ASN A 5 -14.24 15.01 1.16
C ASN A 5 -15.51 14.77 0.33
N GLN A 6 -15.36 14.37 -0.94
CA GLN A 6 -16.48 13.92 -1.77
C GLN A 6 -17.03 12.55 -1.31
N MET A 7 -16.19 11.67 -0.75
CA MET A 7 -16.64 10.41 -0.14
C MET A 7 -17.40 10.62 1.17
N LEU A 8 -17.02 11.61 1.98
CA LEU A 8 -17.79 12.03 3.14
C LEU A 8 -19.16 12.62 2.76
N ALA A 9 -19.27 13.12 1.53
CA ALA A 9 -20.50 13.57 0.90
C ALA A 9 -21.10 12.51 -0.05
N HIS A 10 -20.73 11.23 0.10
CA HIS A 10 -21.24 10.17 -0.75
C HIS A 10 -22.77 10.10 -0.64
N PRO A 11 -23.51 9.97 -1.75
CA PRO A 11 -24.98 10.08 -1.75
C PRO A 11 -25.68 9.04 -0.86
N HIS A 12 -25.01 7.93 -0.57
CA HIS A 12 -25.52 6.86 0.30
C HIS A 12 -24.95 6.89 1.72
N LEU A 13 -24.07 7.83 2.05
CA LEU A 13 -23.50 7.98 3.39
C LEU A 13 -24.05 9.23 4.05
N THR A 14 -24.75 9.06 5.17
CA THR A 14 -25.26 10.17 5.97
C THR A 14 -24.67 10.17 7.37
N PHE A 15 -24.55 11.36 7.96
CA PHE A 15 -24.11 11.56 9.33
C PHE A 15 -25.21 12.31 10.07
N SER A 16 -25.75 11.70 11.13
CA SER A 16 -26.86 12.26 11.91
C SER A 16 -26.58 12.15 13.40
N GLN A 17 -26.76 13.27 14.12
CA GLN A 17 -26.65 13.28 15.57
C GLN A 17 -27.90 12.66 16.20
N THR A 18 -27.70 11.80 17.20
CA THR A 18 -28.76 11.20 18.03
C THR A 18 -28.98 12.01 19.30
N ASP A 19 -30.09 11.74 19.99
CA ASP A 19 -30.50 12.49 21.19
C ASP A 19 -29.48 12.43 22.34
N ASP A 20 -28.65 11.38 22.39
CA ASP A 20 -27.58 11.18 23.38
C ASP A 20 -26.27 11.90 23.00
N GLY A 21 -26.25 12.65 21.89
CA GLY A 21 -25.07 13.35 21.40
C GLY A 21 -24.10 12.50 20.59
N THR A 22 -24.36 11.20 20.42
CA THR A 22 -23.63 10.33 19.49
C THR A 22 -23.93 10.75 18.04
N ILE A 23 -23.00 10.53 17.12
CA ILE A 23 -23.25 10.67 15.69
C ILE A 23 -23.28 9.29 15.05
N GLU A 24 -24.38 8.96 14.38
CA GLU A 24 -24.49 7.79 13.54
C GLU A 24 -24.04 8.12 12.12
N ALA A 25 -23.14 7.31 11.59
CA ALA A 25 -22.77 7.28 10.18
C ALA A 25 -23.47 6.09 9.53
N ARG A 26 -24.43 6.36 8.66
CA ARG A 26 -25.27 5.35 8.01
C ARG A 26 -24.97 5.26 6.53
N PHE A 27 -24.60 4.07 6.09
CA PHE A 27 -24.48 3.74 4.68
C PHE A 27 -25.70 2.93 4.22
N ASP A 28 -26.49 3.52 3.31
CA ASP A 28 -27.66 2.90 2.69
C ASP A 28 -27.22 1.81 1.70
N MET A 29 -27.62 0.57 1.98
CA MET A 29 -27.29 -0.61 1.16
C MET A 29 -28.18 -0.75 -0.09
N GLN A 30 -29.07 0.22 -0.34
CA GLN A 30 -29.94 0.30 -1.50
C GLN A 30 -30.77 -0.97 -1.75
N GLY A 31 -31.23 -1.61 -0.67
CA GLY A 31 -32.02 -2.84 -0.73
C GLY A 31 -31.19 -4.14 -0.76
N TRP A 32 -29.85 -4.08 -0.78
CA TRP A 32 -28.97 -5.25 -0.66
C TRP A 32 -28.70 -5.67 0.79
N GLY A 33 -29.75 -5.68 1.63
CA GLY A 33 -29.67 -5.99 3.06
C GLY A 33 -29.99 -4.79 3.95
N GLY A 34 -29.63 -4.88 5.23
CA GLY A 34 -29.78 -3.78 6.18
C GLY A 34 -28.66 -2.76 6.07
N ASP A 35 -28.97 -1.49 6.33
CA ASP A 35 -27.99 -0.40 6.36
C ASP A 35 -26.80 -0.72 7.25
N VAL A 36 -25.62 -0.26 6.83
CA VAL A 36 -24.42 -0.34 7.64
C VAL A 36 -24.33 0.90 8.53
N VAL A 37 -24.40 0.70 9.85
CA VAL A 37 -24.40 1.81 10.83
C VAL A 37 -23.17 1.75 11.71
N SER A 38 -22.32 2.77 11.60
CA SER A 38 -21.19 3.03 12.49
C SER A 38 -21.49 4.25 13.35
N ARG A 39 -20.78 4.43 14.47
CA ARG A 39 -21.05 5.51 15.42
C ARG A 39 -19.76 6.18 15.88
N TYR A 40 -19.83 7.44 16.26
CA TYR A 40 -18.75 8.09 17.01
C TYR A 40 -19.29 9.15 17.95
N TRP A 41 -18.56 9.37 19.04
CA TRP A 41 -18.93 10.33 20.08
C TRP A 41 -17.67 10.87 20.75
N ARG A 42 -17.81 12.06 21.33
CA ARG A 42 -16.74 12.68 22.12
C ARG A 42 -16.65 12.00 23.48
N GLN A 43 -15.43 11.78 23.97
CA GLN A 43 -15.18 11.35 25.34
C GLN A 43 -14.27 12.36 26.05
N ASP A 44 -14.66 12.79 27.24
CA ASP A 44 -13.85 13.68 28.06
C ASP A 44 -13.04 12.84 29.05
N ALA A 45 -11.94 12.26 28.55
CA ALA A 45 -11.02 11.45 29.34
C ALA A 45 -9.59 12.02 29.25
N PRO A 46 -9.01 12.53 30.35
CA PRO A 46 -7.64 13.05 30.37
C PRO A 46 -6.63 12.00 29.89
N GLY A 47 -5.74 12.38 28.98
CA GLY A 47 -4.68 11.51 28.47
C GLY A 47 -5.13 10.46 27.44
N ARG A 48 -6.38 10.54 26.94
CA ARG A 48 -6.88 9.72 25.83
C ARG A 48 -7.23 10.57 24.62
N ASP A 49 -7.32 9.92 23.47
CA ASP A 49 -7.88 10.53 22.26
C ASP A 49 -9.32 11.03 22.55
N ALA A 50 -9.64 12.24 22.07
CA ALA A 50 -10.88 12.94 22.42
C ALA A 50 -12.16 12.31 21.84
N TRP A 51 -12.03 11.41 20.87
CA TRP A 51 -13.16 10.78 20.19
C TRP A 51 -13.05 9.26 20.22
N THR A 52 -14.20 8.61 20.36
CA THR A 52 -14.36 7.15 20.25
C THR A 52 -15.30 6.85 19.09
N TYR A 53 -15.05 5.77 18.37
CA TYR A 53 -15.90 5.32 17.28
C TYR A 53 -16.06 3.79 17.26
N ASP A 54 -17.26 3.36 16.87
CA ASP A 54 -17.64 1.96 16.67
C ASP A 54 -17.92 1.71 15.20
N LEU A 55 -17.14 0.82 14.59
CA LEU A 55 -17.33 0.36 13.23
C LEU A 55 -18.30 -0.82 13.19
N ALA A 56 -19.30 -0.73 12.31
CA ALA A 56 -20.19 -1.84 11.99
C ALA A 56 -19.41 -3.11 11.62
N ARG A 57 -19.92 -4.29 11.97
CA ARG A 57 -19.22 -5.53 11.62
C ARG A 57 -19.53 -5.94 10.17
N ILE A 58 -18.54 -5.85 9.28
CA ILE A 58 -18.67 -6.19 7.86
C ILE A 58 -17.58 -7.21 7.52
N ASN A 59 -17.95 -8.35 6.92
CA ASN A 59 -17.01 -9.43 6.58
C ASN A 59 -16.12 -9.85 7.77
N GLY A 60 -16.70 -9.86 8.98
CA GLY A 60 -16.01 -10.19 10.24
C GLY A 60 -15.14 -9.07 10.84
N LYS A 61 -14.87 -7.99 10.10
CA LYS A 61 -14.09 -6.83 10.56
C LYS A 61 -14.98 -5.74 11.15
N GLY A 62 -14.45 -4.96 12.09
CA GLY A 62 -15.16 -3.89 12.80
C GLY A 62 -14.73 -3.86 14.27
N GLY A 63 -15.36 -3.00 15.07
CA GLY A 63 -15.05 -2.88 16.50
C GLY A 63 -14.95 -1.44 16.99
N ARG A 64 -14.50 -1.29 18.24
CA ARG A 64 -14.36 -0.02 18.95
C ARG A 64 -12.93 0.50 18.90
N TYR A 65 -12.78 1.79 18.59
CA TYR A 65 -11.51 2.47 18.41
C TYR A 65 -11.58 3.91 18.92
N THR A 66 -10.45 4.61 18.94
CA THR A 66 -10.36 6.02 19.32
C THR A 66 -9.62 6.84 18.27
N HIS A 67 -9.92 8.14 18.18
CA HIS A 67 -9.22 9.07 17.30
C HIS A 67 -9.06 10.46 17.95
N PRO A 68 -7.95 11.18 17.72
CA PRO A 68 -7.75 12.52 18.30
C PRO A 68 -8.78 13.57 17.85
N THR A 69 -9.39 13.39 16.68
CA THR A 69 -10.29 14.37 16.03
C THR A 69 -11.57 13.72 15.51
N GLU A 70 -12.67 14.49 15.52
CA GLU A 70 -13.97 14.09 14.94
C GLU A 70 -13.85 13.72 13.46
N HIS A 71 -13.15 14.57 12.70
CA HIS A 71 -12.94 14.36 11.28
C HIS A 71 -12.29 13.00 11.00
N GLY A 72 -11.30 12.61 11.81
CA GLY A 72 -10.68 11.30 11.64
C GLY A 72 -11.58 10.13 12.00
N CYS A 73 -12.52 10.26 12.95
CA CYS A 73 -13.56 9.23 13.14
C CYS A 73 -14.37 9.02 11.85
N ARG A 74 -14.80 10.11 11.21
CA ARG A 74 -15.55 10.05 9.95
C ARG A 74 -14.72 9.40 8.85
N LEU A 75 -13.43 9.73 8.74
CA LEU A 75 -12.52 9.10 7.78
C LEU A 75 -12.34 7.60 8.03
N MET A 76 -12.18 7.17 9.28
CA MET A 76 -12.02 5.75 9.61
C MET A 76 -13.29 4.95 9.29
N ILE A 77 -14.47 5.55 9.41
CA ILE A 77 -15.73 4.94 8.97
C ILE A 77 -15.77 4.79 7.44
N VAL A 78 -15.42 5.85 6.70
CA VAL A 78 -15.35 5.78 5.23
C VAL A 78 -14.33 4.71 4.80
N GLN A 79 -13.16 4.67 5.43
CA GLN A 79 -12.12 3.67 5.13
C GLN A 79 -12.61 2.25 5.36
N HIS A 80 -13.38 2.02 6.42
CA HIS A 80 -14.00 0.72 6.69
C HIS A 80 -14.99 0.30 5.60
N LEU A 81 -15.77 1.25 5.06
CA LEU A 81 -16.67 1.01 3.92
C LEU A 81 -15.90 0.74 2.62
N ILE A 82 -14.75 1.40 2.41
CA ILE A 82 -13.84 1.13 1.28
C ILE A 82 -13.27 -0.30 1.38
N ASP A 83 -12.76 -0.66 2.54
CA ASP A 83 -12.15 -1.99 2.78
C ASP A 83 -13.18 -3.11 2.66
N ALA A 84 -14.46 -2.80 2.91
CA ALA A 84 -15.59 -3.69 2.67
C ALA A 84 -16.05 -3.75 1.20
N GLY A 85 -15.53 -2.89 0.33
CA GLY A 85 -15.91 -2.79 -1.09
C GLY A 85 -17.24 -2.07 -1.33
N LEU A 86 -17.76 -1.34 -0.34
CA LEU A 86 -19.04 -0.63 -0.42
C LEU A 86 -18.91 0.76 -1.04
N ILE A 87 -17.73 1.38 -0.90
CA ILE A 87 -17.38 2.64 -1.57
C ILE A 87 -16.04 2.46 -2.29
N GLY A 88 -15.90 2.99 -3.50
CA GLY A 88 -14.61 2.99 -4.21
C GLY A 88 -13.60 3.93 -3.53
N PRO A 89 -12.31 3.58 -3.45
CA PRO A 89 -11.31 4.42 -2.81
C PRO A 89 -11.17 5.78 -3.50
N SER A 90 -11.02 6.84 -2.71
CA SER A 90 -10.57 8.14 -3.20
C SER A 90 -9.09 8.06 -3.52
N GLU A 91 -8.70 8.22 -4.78
CA GLU A 91 -7.29 8.29 -5.20
C GLU A 91 -6.72 9.70 -5.07
N ASP A 92 -7.08 10.41 -4.02
CA ASP A 92 -6.48 11.69 -3.67
C ASP A 92 -6.27 11.85 -2.16
N ASN A 93 -5.46 12.84 -1.82
CA ASN A 93 -5.01 13.13 -0.46
C ASN A 93 -5.86 14.24 0.21
N SER A 94 -7.09 14.50 -0.24
CA SER A 94 -7.87 15.63 0.28
C SER A 94 -8.38 15.44 1.72
N HIS A 95 -8.31 14.22 2.27
CA HIS A 95 -8.63 13.92 3.68
C HIS A 95 -7.54 14.31 4.65
N LEU A 96 -6.32 14.51 4.17
CA LEU A 96 -5.21 14.76 5.07
C LEU A 96 -5.38 16.12 5.73
N ASP A 97 -5.37 16.16 7.06
CA ASP A 97 -5.17 17.42 7.78
C ASP A 97 -3.78 17.99 7.52
N ALA A 98 -3.53 19.23 7.94
CA ALA A 98 -2.29 19.94 7.64
C ALA A 98 -1.02 19.17 8.08
N ARG A 99 -1.07 18.45 9.20
CA ARG A 99 0.08 17.68 9.73
C ARG A 99 0.32 16.42 8.92
N ASN A 100 -0.74 15.70 8.59
CA ASN A 100 -0.65 14.51 7.75
C ASN A 100 -0.26 14.86 6.31
N ALA A 101 -0.74 15.99 5.78
CA ALA A 101 -0.35 16.50 4.47
C ALA A 101 1.15 16.84 4.43
N GLU A 102 1.70 17.41 5.49
CA GLU A 102 3.14 17.67 5.60
C GLU A 102 3.96 16.37 5.61
N ILE A 103 3.51 15.34 6.32
CA ILE A 103 4.15 14.01 6.33
C ILE A 103 4.13 13.40 4.93
N ALA A 104 2.98 13.45 4.24
CA ALA A 104 2.84 12.99 2.87
C ALA A 104 3.78 13.71 1.90
N ALA A 105 3.86 15.05 1.99
CA ALA A 105 4.75 15.86 1.16
C ALA A 105 6.23 15.52 1.38
N ARG A 106 6.66 15.35 2.64
CA ARG A 106 8.04 14.93 2.98
C ARG A 106 8.34 13.53 2.45
N ALA A 107 7.43 12.58 2.64
CA ALA A 107 7.58 11.23 2.11
C ALA A 107 7.69 11.23 0.58
N GLN A 108 6.85 12.01 -0.12
CA GLN A 108 6.93 12.16 -1.57
C GLN A 108 8.27 12.74 -2.02
N ALA A 109 8.68 13.89 -1.47
CA ALA A 109 9.94 14.53 -1.84
C ALA A 109 11.15 13.60 -1.60
N ALA A 110 11.15 12.86 -0.48
CA ALA A 110 12.19 11.88 -0.20
C ALA A 110 12.16 10.71 -1.20
N ARG A 111 10.96 10.24 -1.59
CA ARG A 111 10.82 9.20 -2.62
C ARG A 111 11.38 9.65 -3.95
N ASP A 112 11.10 10.87 -4.37
CA ASP A 112 11.50 11.41 -5.67
C ASP A 112 13.03 11.47 -5.84
N ASN A 113 13.78 11.51 -4.73
CA ASN A 113 15.24 11.43 -4.74
C ASN A 113 15.80 10.03 -5.03
N PHE A 114 15.00 8.96 -4.96
CA PHE A 114 15.47 7.61 -5.27
C PHE A 114 15.48 7.35 -6.78
N THR A 115 16.68 7.31 -7.36
CA THR A 115 16.90 7.04 -8.80
C THR A 115 17.32 5.60 -9.08
N GLY A 116 17.17 5.16 -10.33
CA GLY A 116 17.65 3.86 -10.79
C GLY A 116 16.63 2.74 -10.65
N ARG A 117 16.90 1.75 -9.78
CA ARG A 117 16.10 0.53 -9.63
C ARG A 117 14.67 0.84 -9.13
N PRO A 118 13.68 -0.05 -9.42
CA PRO A 118 12.35 0.04 -8.82
C PRO A 118 12.39 0.13 -7.30
N ARG A 119 11.50 0.93 -6.71
CA ARG A 119 11.34 1.09 -5.25
C ARG A 119 10.17 0.25 -4.78
N LEU A 120 10.13 -0.05 -3.49
CA LEU A 120 8.92 -0.62 -2.88
C LEU A 120 7.71 0.31 -3.14
N GLY A 121 6.63 -0.31 -3.59
CA GLY A 121 5.38 0.32 -3.97
C GLY A 121 5.30 0.82 -5.41
N ASP A 122 6.39 0.83 -6.19
CA ASP A 122 6.36 1.09 -7.64
C ASP A 122 5.56 -0.01 -8.36
N PHE A 123 5.02 0.30 -9.54
CA PHE A 123 4.18 -0.60 -10.32
C PHE A 123 4.98 -1.35 -11.38
N VAL A 124 4.52 -2.57 -11.69
CA VAL A 124 5.16 -3.44 -12.68
C VAL A 124 4.08 -4.04 -13.57
N ILE A 125 4.19 -3.82 -14.87
CA ILE A 125 3.37 -4.49 -15.88
C ILE A 125 4.05 -5.82 -16.19
N MET A 126 3.40 -6.92 -15.80
CA MET A 126 3.86 -8.29 -16.02
C MET A 126 3.74 -8.67 -17.51
N PRO A 127 4.44 -9.72 -17.99
CA PRO A 127 4.33 -10.16 -19.38
C PRO A 127 2.91 -10.54 -19.81
N SER A 128 2.06 -10.95 -18.85
CA SER A 128 0.64 -11.24 -19.06
C SER A 128 -0.23 -9.99 -19.21
N GLY A 129 0.31 -8.79 -19.01
CA GLY A 129 -0.43 -7.53 -18.94
C GLY A 129 -1.03 -7.21 -17.56
N LYS A 130 -0.98 -8.16 -16.61
CA LYS A 130 -1.36 -7.88 -15.21
C LYS A 130 -0.44 -6.82 -14.60
N VAL A 131 -0.99 -6.03 -13.68
CA VAL A 131 -0.23 -5.02 -12.93
C VAL A 131 -0.02 -5.51 -11.51
N GLU A 132 1.24 -5.55 -11.10
CA GLU A 132 1.67 -5.88 -9.75
C GLU A 132 2.42 -4.69 -9.13
N ARG A 133 2.72 -4.78 -7.82
CA ARG A 133 3.54 -3.78 -7.12
C ARG A 133 4.79 -4.40 -6.51
N CYS A 134 5.89 -3.65 -6.56
CA CYS A 134 7.15 -4.01 -5.90
C CYS A 134 6.99 -4.07 -4.38
N CYS A 135 7.36 -5.19 -3.75
CA CYS A 135 7.07 -5.43 -2.34
C CYS A 135 8.29 -5.81 -1.49
N ALA A 136 9.32 -6.46 -2.04
CA ALA A 136 10.55 -6.74 -1.33
C ALA A 136 11.78 -6.73 -2.26
N ALA A 137 12.79 -5.94 -1.90
CA ALA A 137 14.03 -5.82 -2.66
C ALA A 137 15.12 -6.74 -2.09
N TRP A 138 15.89 -7.35 -2.97
CA TRP A 138 17.03 -8.21 -2.67
C TRP A 138 18.26 -7.73 -3.46
N ASP A 139 19.43 -8.28 -3.19
CA ASP A 139 20.66 -7.87 -3.89
C ASP A 139 20.54 -8.02 -5.42
N ASP A 140 19.86 -9.08 -5.85
CA ASP A 140 19.75 -9.56 -7.23
C ASP A 140 18.38 -9.36 -7.88
N GLY A 141 17.37 -8.93 -7.12
CA GLY A 141 16.05 -8.73 -7.71
C GLY A 141 15.02 -8.06 -6.81
N MET A 142 13.80 -8.03 -7.32
CA MET A 142 12.63 -7.48 -6.66
C MET A 142 11.49 -8.49 -6.72
N GLN A 143 10.91 -8.78 -5.57
CA GLN A 143 9.62 -9.47 -5.49
C GLN A 143 8.48 -8.50 -5.72
N THR A 144 7.43 -9.03 -6.34
CA THR A 144 6.19 -8.33 -6.63
C THR A 144 5.01 -9.01 -5.94
N THR A 145 3.85 -8.36 -5.99
CA THR A 145 2.61 -8.91 -5.43
C THR A 145 1.38 -8.32 -6.13
N GLU A 146 0.28 -9.07 -6.16
CA GLU A 146 -1.03 -8.61 -6.61
C GLU A 146 -1.75 -7.79 -5.52
N GLY A 147 -1.30 -7.83 -4.25
CA GLY A 147 -1.94 -7.10 -3.16
C GLY A 147 -1.19 -7.09 -1.82
N GLY A 148 -1.63 -6.24 -0.90
CA GLY A 148 -1.03 -6.07 0.43
C GLY A 148 -1.04 -4.62 0.86
N SER A 149 -0.24 -4.29 1.88
CA SER A 149 -0.13 -2.92 2.40
C SER A 149 1.32 -2.43 2.42
N TRP A 150 1.50 -1.15 2.13
CA TRP A 150 2.80 -0.48 2.15
C TRP A 150 2.77 0.65 3.17
N HIS A 151 3.54 0.50 4.25
CA HIS A 151 3.78 1.59 5.18
C HIS A 151 4.93 2.44 4.65
N VAL A 152 4.72 3.75 4.48
CA VAL A 152 5.75 4.69 4.00
C VAL A 152 6.27 5.54 5.17
N SER A 153 7.57 5.77 5.20
CA SER A 153 8.20 6.68 6.16
C SER A 153 8.50 8.04 5.54
N THR A 154 8.81 9.04 6.36
CA THR A 154 9.22 10.37 5.88
C THR A 154 10.57 10.38 5.16
N SER A 155 11.38 9.31 5.24
CA SER A 155 12.56 9.14 4.40
C SER A 155 12.25 8.53 3.02
N GLY A 156 10.96 8.30 2.74
CA GLY A 156 10.46 7.75 1.48
C GLY A 156 10.62 6.24 1.34
N THR A 157 11.33 5.59 2.27
CA THR A 157 11.41 4.13 2.34
C THR A 157 10.06 3.55 2.74
N CYS A 158 9.83 2.30 2.34
CA CYS A 158 8.60 1.58 2.69
C CYS A 158 8.90 0.24 3.33
N SER A 159 7.97 -0.23 4.15
CA SER A 159 7.84 -1.63 4.51
C SER A 159 6.56 -2.20 3.92
N PHE A 160 6.55 -3.50 3.65
CA PHE A 160 5.43 -4.20 3.04
C PHE A 160 4.93 -5.31 3.96
N SER A 161 3.60 -5.51 3.97
CA SER A 161 2.95 -6.66 4.61
C SER A 161 1.98 -7.32 3.63
N GLY A 162 2.20 -8.60 3.33
CA GLY A 162 1.37 -9.39 2.43
C GLY A 162 2.10 -10.60 1.85
N GLY A 163 1.47 -11.26 0.87
CA GLY A 163 2.06 -12.37 0.13
C GLY A 163 3.12 -11.88 -0.87
N LEU A 164 4.16 -12.69 -1.07
CA LEU A 164 5.28 -12.39 -1.97
C LEU A 164 5.28 -13.35 -3.17
N ASN A 165 5.33 -12.81 -4.37
CA ASN A 165 5.60 -13.60 -5.57
C ASN A 165 7.11 -13.92 -5.68
N ALA A 166 7.46 -14.77 -6.65
CA ALA A 166 8.86 -15.07 -6.94
C ALA A 166 9.63 -13.80 -7.34
N SER A 167 10.87 -13.69 -6.87
CA SER A 167 11.74 -12.55 -7.19
C SER A 167 12.01 -12.49 -8.70
N GLN A 168 12.04 -11.29 -9.24
CA GLN A 168 12.42 -11.02 -10.62
C GLN A 168 13.78 -10.32 -10.62
N LEU A 169 14.66 -10.68 -11.56
CA LEU A 169 15.99 -10.07 -11.69
C LEU A 169 15.88 -8.56 -11.95
N TRP A 170 16.83 -7.77 -11.46
CA TRP A 170 16.86 -6.33 -11.68
C TRP A 170 16.87 -5.95 -13.15
N GLU A 171 17.57 -6.72 -13.97
CA GLU A 171 17.73 -6.56 -15.41
C GLU A 171 16.40 -6.70 -16.16
N SER A 172 15.42 -7.37 -15.55
CA SER A 172 14.08 -7.58 -16.12
C SER A 172 13.20 -6.33 -16.07
N PHE A 173 13.51 -5.35 -15.21
CA PHE A 173 12.69 -4.16 -15.02
C PHE A 173 13.08 -3.05 -15.98
N LYS A 174 12.23 -2.78 -16.98
CA LYS A 174 12.41 -1.69 -17.93
C LYS A 174 11.60 -0.47 -17.48
N PRO A 175 12.21 0.69 -17.24
CA PRO A 175 11.47 1.89 -16.86
C PRO A 175 10.54 2.30 -17.99
N THR A 176 9.37 2.84 -17.63
CA THR A 176 8.51 3.57 -18.55
C THR A 176 8.48 5.05 -18.15
N GLU A 177 7.87 5.90 -18.98
CA GLU A 177 7.62 7.31 -18.66
C GLU A 177 6.33 7.48 -17.82
N GLU A 178 5.60 6.40 -17.55
CA GLU A 178 4.31 6.44 -16.87
C GLU A 178 4.49 6.50 -15.34
N THR A 179 3.64 7.30 -14.70
CA THR A 179 3.46 7.31 -13.25
C THR A 179 2.01 7.02 -12.89
N ARG A 180 1.81 6.26 -11.81
CA ARG A 180 0.49 5.96 -11.25
C ARG A 180 0.46 6.25 -9.76
N LEU A 181 -0.70 6.62 -9.23
CA LEU A 181 -0.87 6.77 -7.79
C LEU A 181 -0.89 5.39 -7.12
N GLY A 182 0.05 5.17 -6.20
CA GLY A 182 0.07 4.00 -5.35
C GLY A 182 -0.51 4.33 -3.98
N ARG A 183 -1.37 3.45 -3.44
CA ARG A 183 -1.83 3.53 -2.05
C ARG A 183 -0.70 3.12 -1.11
N PHE A 184 -0.43 3.95 -0.11
CA PHE A 184 0.43 3.71 1.04
C PHE A 184 -0.32 4.10 2.30
N TRP A 185 0.26 3.85 3.46
CA TRP A 185 -0.21 4.42 4.71
C TRP A 185 0.96 4.83 5.60
N PHE A 186 0.72 5.74 6.54
CA PHE A 186 1.65 6.08 7.62
C PHE A 186 0.89 6.33 8.92
N PHE A 187 1.59 6.48 10.03
CA PHE A 187 0.95 6.83 11.31
C PHE A 187 0.55 8.31 11.37
N SER A 188 -0.71 8.57 11.67
CA SER A 188 -1.28 9.92 11.85
C SER A 188 -0.39 10.76 12.77
N HIS A 189 -0.01 11.94 12.29
CA HIS A 189 0.88 12.90 12.96
C HIS A 189 2.24 12.31 13.37
N GLY A 190 2.68 11.23 12.73
CA GLY A 190 3.93 10.53 13.04
C GLY A 190 3.89 9.75 14.35
N GLN A 191 2.71 9.44 14.89
CA GLN A 191 2.52 8.80 16.19
C GLN A 191 2.09 7.33 16.05
N PRO A 192 2.98 6.36 16.30
CA PRO A 192 2.64 4.94 16.24
C PRO A 192 1.46 4.59 17.16
N GLY A 193 0.58 3.70 16.69
CA GLY A 193 -0.54 3.20 17.49
C GLY A 193 -1.59 2.47 16.66
N ALA A 194 -2.31 1.55 17.32
CA ALA A 194 -3.46 0.89 16.71
C ALA A 194 -4.52 1.94 16.32
N GLY A 195 -5.12 1.79 15.15
CA GLY A 195 -6.13 2.73 14.64
C GLY A 195 -5.59 4.08 14.17
N ARG A 196 -4.27 4.29 14.17
CA ARG A 196 -3.64 5.55 13.71
C ARG A 196 -3.11 5.49 12.28
N GLY A 197 -3.43 4.45 11.52
CA GLY A 197 -3.04 4.37 10.12
C GLY A 197 -3.83 5.38 9.28
N VAL A 198 -3.13 6.16 8.46
CA VAL A 198 -3.72 7.09 7.51
C VAL A 198 -3.23 6.71 6.12
N ASP A 199 -4.17 6.43 5.22
CA ASP A 199 -3.86 6.16 3.83
C ASP A 199 -3.39 7.42 3.11
N VAL A 200 -2.47 7.25 2.17
CA VAL A 200 -1.94 8.31 1.32
C VAL A 200 -1.66 7.76 -0.07
N PHE A 201 -1.92 8.56 -1.09
CA PHE A 201 -1.67 8.23 -2.48
C PHE A 201 -0.45 9.00 -2.96
N LEU A 202 0.61 8.28 -3.31
CA LEU A 202 1.88 8.86 -3.75
C LEU A 202 2.17 8.43 -5.19
N PRO A 203 2.79 9.30 -6.01
CA PRO A 203 3.19 8.93 -7.35
C PRO A 203 4.25 7.81 -7.31
N CYS A 204 3.97 6.76 -8.07
CA CYS A 204 4.80 5.60 -8.25
C CYS A 204 5.19 5.47 -9.72
N ARG A 205 6.45 5.08 -9.95
CA ARG A 205 6.93 4.83 -11.30
C ARG A 205 6.34 3.51 -11.80
N VAL A 206 6.12 3.42 -13.09
CA VAL A 206 5.70 2.18 -13.74
C VAL A 206 6.90 1.59 -14.46
N TYR A 207 7.08 0.28 -14.29
CA TYR A 207 8.05 -0.52 -15.01
C TYR A 207 7.31 -1.57 -15.84
N ARG A 208 7.94 -2.02 -16.92
CA ARG A 208 7.53 -3.21 -17.66
C ARG A 208 8.51 -4.32 -17.33
N LEU A 209 7.99 -5.51 -17.06
CA LEU A 209 8.81 -6.68 -16.87
C LEU A 209 9.05 -7.37 -18.21
N GLU A 210 10.31 -7.46 -18.61
CA GLU A 210 10.75 -8.11 -19.83
C GLU A 210 11.81 -9.16 -19.49
N PRO A 211 11.77 -10.37 -20.06
CA PRO A 211 12.81 -11.36 -19.83
C PRO A 211 14.19 -10.79 -20.21
N PRO A 212 15.17 -10.80 -19.31
CA PRO A 212 16.51 -10.37 -19.66
C PRO A 212 17.13 -11.44 -20.57
N SER A 213 17.94 -10.99 -21.53
CA SER A 213 18.79 -11.88 -22.30
C SER A 213 20.20 -11.75 -21.76
N MET A 214 20.80 -12.88 -21.37
CA MET A 214 22.19 -12.96 -20.93
C MET A 214 22.90 -14.04 -21.71
N THR A 215 24.11 -13.76 -22.16
CA THR A 215 25.05 -14.77 -22.64
C THR A 215 25.50 -15.67 -21.48
N GLU A 216 26.06 -16.85 -21.77
CA GLU A 216 26.60 -17.72 -20.72
C GLU A 216 27.70 -17.01 -19.91
N ALA A 217 28.54 -16.22 -20.57
CA ALA A 217 29.60 -15.45 -19.93
C ALA A 217 29.04 -14.43 -18.92
N GLU A 218 28.00 -13.68 -19.30
CA GLU A 218 27.31 -12.74 -18.41
C GLU A 218 26.60 -13.47 -17.27
N ALA A 219 25.93 -14.60 -17.56
CA ALA A 219 25.25 -15.40 -16.55
C ALA A 219 26.24 -15.99 -15.52
N ARG A 220 27.45 -16.40 -15.93
CA ARG A 220 28.53 -16.83 -15.02
C ARG A 220 29.08 -15.69 -14.18
N ALA A 221 29.20 -14.50 -14.77
CA ALA A 221 29.66 -13.31 -14.05
C ALA A 221 28.62 -12.77 -13.06
N HIS A 222 27.35 -13.13 -13.22
CA HIS A 222 26.26 -12.64 -12.40
C HIS A 222 26.43 -12.99 -10.91
N PRO A 223 26.16 -12.06 -9.96
CA PRO A 223 26.36 -12.29 -8.53
C PRO A 223 25.66 -13.55 -7.99
N VAL A 224 24.50 -13.90 -8.54
CA VAL A 224 23.76 -15.11 -8.13
C VAL A 224 24.48 -16.39 -8.53
N ALA A 225 25.03 -16.45 -9.75
CA ALA A 225 25.80 -17.61 -10.20
C ALA A 225 27.09 -17.75 -9.38
N ARG A 226 27.79 -16.64 -9.13
CA ARG A 226 28.99 -16.61 -8.29
C ARG A 226 28.73 -17.13 -6.87
N ARG A 227 27.68 -16.64 -6.20
CA ARG A 227 27.28 -17.17 -4.88
C ARG A 227 26.94 -18.67 -4.92
N CYS A 228 26.33 -19.13 -6.01
CA CYS A 228 26.02 -20.54 -6.20
C CYS A 228 27.30 -21.37 -6.39
N ALA A 229 28.26 -20.88 -7.16
CA ALA A 229 29.58 -21.49 -7.34
C ALA A 229 30.39 -21.53 -6.05
N ASP A 230 30.37 -20.46 -5.25
CA ASP A 230 31.07 -20.40 -3.96
C ASP A 230 30.53 -21.45 -2.96
N PHE A 231 29.22 -21.72 -3.01
CA PHE A 231 28.57 -22.67 -2.10
C PHE A 231 28.61 -24.12 -2.60
N TRP A 232 28.28 -24.36 -3.87
CA TRP A 232 28.13 -25.71 -4.45
C TRP A 232 29.33 -26.17 -5.28
N GLY A 233 30.26 -25.26 -5.60
CA GLY A 233 31.40 -25.49 -6.48
C GLY A 233 31.15 -25.02 -7.92
N GLU A 234 32.21 -24.49 -8.54
CA GLU A 234 32.25 -24.14 -9.97
C GLU A 234 31.87 -25.37 -10.82
N ASN A 235 31.05 -25.17 -11.86
CA ASN A 235 30.52 -26.23 -12.73
C ASN A 235 29.78 -27.39 -12.03
N SER A 236 29.38 -27.24 -10.76
CA SER A 236 28.44 -28.16 -10.12
C SER A 236 27.10 -28.17 -10.87
N ARG A 237 26.31 -29.24 -10.69
CA ARG A 237 24.98 -29.36 -11.31
C ARG A 237 24.10 -28.15 -10.98
N ASP A 238 24.12 -27.69 -9.73
CA ASP A 238 23.33 -26.55 -9.27
C ASP A 238 23.84 -25.22 -9.84
N HIS A 239 25.16 -25.04 -9.95
CA HIS A 239 25.74 -23.86 -10.59
C HIS A 239 25.37 -23.79 -12.08
N LEU A 240 25.56 -24.88 -12.83
CA LEU A 240 25.18 -24.94 -14.26
C LEU A 240 23.68 -24.72 -14.47
N ARG A 241 22.84 -25.30 -13.59
CA ARG A 241 21.40 -25.06 -13.62
C ARG A 241 21.06 -23.60 -13.35
N LYS A 242 21.78 -22.94 -12.46
CA LYS A 242 21.58 -21.51 -12.17
C LYS A 242 21.98 -20.65 -13.36
N ILE A 243 23.12 -20.91 -14.00
CA ILE A 243 23.55 -20.22 -15.23
C ILE A 243 22.49 -20.34 -16.32
N ALA A 244 22.01 -21.56 -16.58
CA ALA A 244 20.97 -21.79 -17.58
C ALA A 244 19.68 -20.99 -17.29
N ARG A 245 19.24 -20.95 -16.03
CA ARG A 245 18.09 -20.13 -15.62
C ARG A 245 18.31 -18.64 -15.86
N LEU A 246 19.48 -18.11 -15.53
CA LEU A 246 19.81 -16.70 -15.76
C LEU A 246 19.79 -16.36 -17.26
N MET A 247 20.32 -17.23 -18.10
CA MET A 247 20.26 -17.09 -19.56
C MET A 247 18.81 -17.10 -20.10
N GLU A 248 17.92 -17.85 -19.46
CA GLU A 248 16.47 -17.88 -19.73
C GLU A 248 15.70 -16.71 -19.08
N GLY A 249 16.38 -15.84 -18.32
CA GLY A 249 15.76 -14.73 -17.60
C GLY A 249 14.93 -15.15 -16.37
N ARG A 250 15.29 -16.27 -15.74
CA ARG A 250 14.62 -16.85 -14.57
C ARG A 250 15.55 -16.84 -13.36
N THR A 251 14.97 -16.67 -12.16
CA THR A 251 15.66 -16.84 -10.88
C THR A 251 15.70 -18.29 -10.39
#